data_AF-A0AAD5IHF3-F1
#
_entry.id   AF-A0AAD5IHF3-F1
#
_cell.length_a   1.000
_cell.length_b   1.000
_cell.length_c   1.000
_cell.angle_alpha   90.00
_cell.angle_beta   90.00
_cell.angle_gamma   90.00
#
_symmetry.space_group_name_H-M   'P 1'
#
loop_
_entity.id
_entity.type
_entity.pdbx_description
1 polymer ?
#
loop_
_entity_poly.entity_id
_entity_poly.type
_entity_poly.pdbx_seq_one_letter_code
_entity_poly.pdbx_strand_id
1 'polypeptide(L)'
;MGIDVAGIVETLPSPTSFKVHRVMCTELVNLVDRVVNIFPEIESYRPRCQSGIQALCSLNTAIEKAKLLLQYCSESSKLYLALTGNAIFLRCQRSINLLEQSLSKMQNMVPVMLAVEISRITDDLRAATFVLDASEEEVAKALLELLQQGSFSSDSLECREVKALQLAASRLDITSPKAILIEKRSIKRLMDKVRETDRSKMKILMYLLYLLKKHDKLIIGELTGNVRAEEEGSFSVLNQSSEAESHVGYGKTVAQADILSSAEPPEEFKCPISLRMMYDPVIIVSGQTMWINAGPVVLEAPRRIYKMGPFV
;
A
#
# COMPACT_ATOMS: atom_id res chain seq x y z
N MET A 1 42.81 18.59 15.89
CA MET A 1 41.68 17.63 16.01
C MET A 1 40.40 18.42 15.82
N GLY A 2 39.82 18.38 14.63
CA GLY A 2 38.54 19.00 14.34
C GLY A 2 37.72 17.97 13.60
N ILE A 3 36.73 17.41 14.28
CA ILE A 3 35.67 16.66 13.62
C ILE A 3 34.49 17.63 13.60
N ASP A 4 34.35 18.27 12.45
CA ASP A 4 33.20 19.07 12.08
C ASP A 4 32.00 18.13 11.95
N VAL A 5 31.23 18.00 13.03
CA VAL A 5 29.94 17.32 13.01
C VAL A 5 28.95 18.33 12.46
N ALA A 6 29.00 18.54 11.15
CA ALA A 6 27.89 19.09 10.41
C ALA A 6 26.74 18.10 10.55
N GLY A 7 25.94 18.31 11.60
CA GLY A 7 24.71 17.59 11.85
C GLY A 7 23.87 17.69 10.57
N ILE A 8 23.60 16.54 9.97
CA ILE A 8 22.58 16.42 8.94
C ILE A 8 21.29 16.83 9.66
N VAL A 9 20.88 18.10 9.48
CA VAL A 9 19.54 18.54 9.84
C VAL A 9 18.63 17.71 8.95
N GLU A 10 18.03 16.65 9.51
CA GLU A 10 17.00 15.88 8.84
C GLU A 10 15.83 16.82 8.58
N THR A 11 15.84 17.42 7.39
CA THR A 11 14.82 18.33 6.90
C THR A 11 13.52 17.57 6.67
N LEU A 12 12.41 18.11 7.16
CA LEU A 12 11.08 17.57 6.87
C LEU A 12 10.87 17.45 5.35
N PRO A 13 10.15 16.41 4.88
CA PRO A 13 9.82 16.30 3.47
C PRO A 13 9.05 17.54 2.99
N SER A 14 9.37 18.03 1.79
CA SER A 14 8.60 19.10 1.16
C SER A 14 7.11 18.72 1.09
N PRO A 15 6.16 19.63 1.38
CA PRO A 15 4.73 19.40 1.16
C PRO A 15 4.38 18.96 -0.26
N THR A 16 5.20 19.31 -1.26
CA THR A 16 5.01 18.89 -2.65
C THR A 16 5.44 17.45 -2.94
N SER A 17 6.14 16.80 -2.01
CA SER A 17 6.65 15.43 -2.18
C SER A 17 5.58 14.35 -1.94
N PHE A 18 4.47 14.68 -1.27
CA PHE A 18 3.38 13.75 -0.99
C PHE A 18 2.53 13.52 -2.24
N LYS A 19 2.47 12.24 -2.64
CA LYS A 19 1.80 11.81 -3.86
C LYS A 19 0.37 11.32 -3.64
N VAL A 20 0.05 10.94 -2.41
CA VAL A 20 -1.24 10.40 -1.93
C VAL A 20 -1.44 10.97 -0.53
N HIS A 21 -2.68 11.18 -0.10
CA HIS A 21 -3.03 11.77 1.20
C HIS A 21 -2.44 13.18 1.41
N ARG A 22 -2.29 13.96 0.33
CA ARG A 22 -1.51 15.20 0.32
C ARG A 22 -1.99 16.23 1.35
N VAL A 23 -3.31 16.42 1.49
CA VAL A 23 -3.88 17.38 2.45
C VAL A 23 -3.52 16.98 3.88
N MET A 24 -3.78 15.72 4.24
CA MET A 24 -3.47 15.18 5.57
C MET A 24 -1.97 15.25 5.89
N CYS A 25 -1.10 14.83 4.96
CA CYS A 25 0.33 14.86 5.17
C CYS A 25 0.89 16.30 5.23
N THR A 26 0.37 17.23 4.42
CA THR A 26 0.77 18.64 4.47
C THR A 26 0.39 19.27 5.80
N GLU A 27 -0.80 18.98 6.31
CA GLU A 27 -1.24 19.48 7.60
C GLU A 27 -0.35 18.95 8.74
N LEU A 28 -0.02 17.64 8.71
CA LEU A 28 0.91 17.08 9.68
C LEU A 28 2.32 17.70 9.57
N VAL A 29 2.82 17.99 8.37
CA VAL A 29 4.11 18.70 8.19
C VAL A 29 4.07 20.06 8.87
N ASN A 30 3.03 20.86 8.63
CA ASN A 30 2.89 22.20 9.20
C ASN A 30 2.88 22.16 10.73
N LEU A 31 2.14 21.22 11.31
CA LEU A 31 2.08 21.04 12.77
C LEU A 31 3.44 20.59 13.33
N VAL A 32 4.07 19.59 12.71
CA VAL A 32 5.38 19.09 13.15
C VAL A 32 6.45 20.18 13.03
N ASP A 33 6.46 20.96 11.95
CA ASP A 33 7.40 22.06 11.75
C ASP A 33 7.33 23.09 12.88
N ARG A 34 6.11 23.47 13.28
CA ARG A 34 5.92 24.37 14.44
C ARG A 34 6.47 23.80 15.74
N VAL A 35 6.28 22.50 15.98
CA VAL A 35 6.83 21.83 17.17
C VAL A 35 8.36 21.76 17.10
N VAL A 36 8.92 21.48 15.92
CA VAL A 36 10.38 21.46 15.68
C VAL A 36 10.98 22.84 15.91
N ASN A 37 10.31 23.91 15.48
CA ASN A 37 10.81 25.28 15.62
C ASN A 37 10.87 25.75 17.08
N ILE A 38 9.91 25.35 17.93
CA ILE A 38 9.92 25.70 19.37
C ILE A 38 10.80 24.76 20.21
N PHE A 39 11.15 23.57 19.70
CA PHE A 39 11.91 22.57 20.45
C PHE A 39 13.26 23.08 21.00
N PRO A 40 14.11 23.81 20.25
CA PRO A 40 15.38 24.33 20.76
C PRO A 40 15.20 25.31 21.94
N GLU A 41 14.14 26.12 21.89
CA GLU A 41 13.83 27.05 22.99
C GLU A 41 13.46 26.26 24.24
N ILE A 42 12.60 25.24 24.12
CA ILE A 42 12.24 24.34 25.22
C ILE A 42 13.48 23.63 25.79
N GLU A 43 14.36 23.15 24.92
CA GLU A 43 15.60 22.46 25.30
C GLU A 43 16.58 23.39 26.05
N SER A 44 16.64 24.67 25.66
CA SER A 44 17.54 25.67 26.26
C SER A 44 17.28 25.88 27.76
N TYR A 45 16.04 25.65 28.22
CA TYR A 45 15.67 25.75 29.64
C TYR A 45 16.16 24.57 30.48
N ARG A 46 16.68 23.50 29.86
CA ARG A 46 17.32 22.34 30.50
C ARG A 46 16.56 21.84 31.74
N PRO A 47 15.42 21.17 31.58
CA PRO A 47 14.69 20.61 32.72
C PRO A 47 15.61 19.70 33.55
N ARG A 48 15.89 20.09 34.81
CA ARG A 48 16.83 19.38 35.70
C ARG A 48 16.17 18.28 36.54
N CYS A 49 14.85 18.16 36.49
CA CYS A 49 14.10 17.12 37.19
C CYS A 49 13.85 15.91 36.28
N GLN A 50 13.80 14.70 36.86
CA GLN A 50 13.56 13.45 36.10
C GLN A 50 12.30 13.52 35.23
N SER A 51 11.23 14.11 35.78
CA SER A 51 9.97 14.36 35.07
C SER A 51 10.15 15.19 33.80
N GLY A 52 10.92 16.29 33.89
CA GLY A 52 11.13 17.18 32.75
C GLY A 52 12.09 16.61 31.71
N ILE A 53 13.13 15.87 32.13
CA ILE A 53 14.00 15.12 31.21
C ILE A 53 13.17 14.10 30.44
N GLN A 54 12.30 13.35 31.13
CA GLN A 54 11.44 12.36 30.51
C GLN A 54 10.44 13.00 29.53
N ALA A 55 9.87 14.15 29.87
CA ALA A 55 8.95 14.88 29.00
C ALA A 55 9.66 15.39 27.73
N LEU A 56 10.85 15.97 27.85
CA LEU A 56 11.66 16.41 26.72
C LEU A 56 12.08 15.25 25.81
N CYS A 57 12.53 14.13 26.38
CA CYS A 57 12.84 12.92 25.63
C CYS A 57 11.59 12.35 24.90
N SER A 58 10.43 12.43 25.54
CA SER A 58 9.16 11.99 24.93
C SER A 58 8.77 12.88 23.75
N LEU A 59 8.95 14.19 23.88
CA LEU A 59 8.71 15.16 22.81
C LEU A 59 9.64 14.88 21.62
N ASN A 60 10.95 14.75 21.86
CA ASN A 60 11.91 14.42 20.81
C ASN A 60 11.55 13.11 20.10
N THR A 61 11.21 12.07 20.85
CA THR A 61 10.78 10.78 20.28
C THR A 61 9.50 10.92 19.45
N ALA A 62 8.56 11.78 19.85
CA ALA A 62 7.34 12.03 19.11
C ALA A 62 7.62 12.77 17.79
N ILE A 63 8.49 13.79 17.82
CA ILE A 63 8.97 14.52 16.64
C ILE A 63 9.61 13.54 15.64
N GLU A 64 10.55 12.71 16.10
CA GLU A 64 11.26 11.76 15.23
C GLU A 64 10.31 10.70 14.63
N LYS A 65 9.35 10.21 15.42
CA LYS A 65 8.31 9.31 14.88
C LYS A 65 7.45 9.98 13.81
N ALA A 66 7.11 11.25 14.00
CA ALA A 66 6.31 12.00 13.03
C ALA A 66 7.12 12.26 11.75
N LYS A 67 8.39 12.64 11.85
CA LYS A 67 9.32 12.77 10.71
C LYS A 67 9.43 11.48 9.91
N LEU A 68 9.66 10.35 10.58
CA LEU A 68 9.73 9.03 9.93
C LEU A 68 8.42 8.64 9.23
N LEU A 69 7.28 8.99 9.81
CA LEU A 69 5.97 8.78 9.17
C LEU A 69 5.82 9.64 7.91
N LEU A 70 6.18 10.92 7.98
CA LEU A 70 6.13 11.83 6.83
C LEU A 70 7.08 11.36 5.72
N GLN A 71 8.31 10.98 6.06
CA GLN A 71 9.25 10.42 5.09
C GLN A 71 8.67 9.15 4.44
N TYR A 72 8.09 8.26 5.24
CA TYR A 72 7.42 7.06 4.73
C TYR A 72 6.31 7.40 3.72
N CYS A 73 5.46 8.40 4.01
CA CYS A 73 4.40 8.84 3.11
C CYS A 73 4.93 9.50 1.82
N SER A 74 6.13 10.10 1.85
CA SER A 74 6.75 10.71 0.66
C SER A 74 7.42 9.68 -0.28
N GLU A 75 8.04 8.64 0.30
CA GLU A 75 8.85 7.67 -0.45
C GLU A 75 8.08 6.43 -0.91
N SER A 76 6.99 6.07 -0.22
CA SER A 76 6.23 4.84 -0.45
C SER A 76 5.53 4.84 -1.82
N SER A 77 5.10 3.65 -2.25
CA SER A 77 4.28 3.44 -3.44
C SER A 77 2.93 4.14 -3.30
N LYS A 78 2.46 4.80 -4.36
CA LYS A 78 1.13 5.45 -4.39
C LYS A 78 0.02 4.41 -4.18
N LEU A 79 0.08 3.28 -4.90
CA LEU A 79 -0.90 2.19 -4.79
C LEU A 79 -0.96 1.66 -3.36
N TYR A 80 0.21 1.42 -2.75
CA TYR A 80 0.27 0.91 -1.39
C TYR A 80 -0.25 1.92 -0.37
N LEU A 81 0.07 3.21 -0.52
CA LEU A 81 -0.42 4.27 0.37
C LEU A 81 -1.94 4.45 0.25
N ALA A 82 -2.50 4.41 -0.96
CA ALA A 82 -3.94 4.47 -1.17
C ALA A 82 -4.63 3.28 -0.48
N LEU A 83 -4.13 2.06 -0.73
CA LEU A 83 -4.65 0.84 -0.11
C LEU A 83 -4.59 0.87 1.43
N THR A 84 -3.55 1.48 2.00
CA THR A 84 -3.33 1.56 3.45
C THR A 84 -3.76 2.89 4.07
N GLY A 85 -4.61 3.66 3.39
CA GLY A 85 -5.01 5.02 3.81
C GLY A 85 -5.50 5.11 5.26
N ASN A 86 -6.39 4.21 5.68
CA ASN A 86 -6.88 4.15 7.06
C ASN A 86 -5.76 3.93 8.09
N ALA A 87 -4.78 3.08 7.78
CA ALA A 87 -3.65 2.84 8.67
C ALA A 87 -2.75 4.09 8.76
N ILE A 88 -2.56 4.81 7.66
CA ILE A 88 -1.81 6.09 7.65
C ILE A 88 -2.55 7.16 8.44
N PHE A 89 -3.86 7.30 8.24
CA PHE A 89 -4.72 8.19 9.01
C PHE A 89 -4.56 7.99 10.52
N LEU A 90 -4.69 6.76 11.00
CA LEU A 90 -4.53 6.43 12.43
C LEU A 90 -3.11 6.74 12.93
N ARG A 91 -2.09 6.54 12.10
CA ARG A 91 -0.70 6.88 12.44
C ARG A 91 -0.47 8.40 12.52
N CYS A 92 -1.09 9.18 11.64
CA CYS A 92 -1.04 10.65 11.70
C CYS A 92 -1.72 11.14 12.97
N GLN A 93 -2.93 10.67 13.27
CA GLN A 93 -3.67 11.05 14.48
C GLN A 93 -2.90 10.66 15.76
N ARG A 94 -2.31 9.46 15.78
CA ARG A 94 -1.45 9.04 16.89
C ARG A 94 -0.22 9.95 17.06
N SER A 95 0.36 10.44 15.96
CA SER A 95 1.50 11.34 16.00
C SER A 95 1.12 12.68 16.63
N ILE A 96 -0.02 13.26 16.24
CA ILE A 96 -0.58 14.46 16.87
C ILE A 96 -0.77 14.26 18.37
N ASN A 97 -1.45 13.18 18.77
CA ASN A 97 -1.72 12.91 20.18
C ASN A 97 -0.43 12.79 21.01
N LEU A 98 0.64 12.19 20.46
CA LEU A 98 1.93 12.08 21.13
C LEU A 98 2.62 13.45 21.28
N LEU A 99 2.55 14.31 20.26
CA LEU A 99 3.08 15.67 20.30
C LEU A 99 2.32 16.53 21.32
N GLU A 100 0.99 16.51 21.26
CA GLU A 100 0.11 17.24 22.20
C GLU A 100 0.40 16.84 23.66
N GLN A 101 0.41 15.53 23.94
CA GLN A 101 0.64 15.02 25.30
C GLN A 101 2.03 15.35 25.84
N SER A 102 3.06 15.35 24.98
CA SER A 102 4.43 15.67 25.40
C SER A 102 4.62 17.17 25.63
N LEU A 103 4.05 18.01 24.76
CA LEU A 103 4.03 19.48 24.93
C LEU A 103 3.25 19.92 26.17
N SER A 104 2.08 19.34 26.41
CA SER A 104 1.25 19.66 27.58
C SER A 104 2.00 19.41 28.90
N LYS A 105 2.83 18.37 28.96
CA LYS A 105 3.67 18.09 30.14
C LYS A 105 4.76 19.14 30.36
N MET A 106 5.27 19.73 29.27
CA MET A 106 6.34 20.75 29.32
C MET A 106 5.83 22.13 29.72
N GLN A 107 4.53 22.41 29.53
CA GLN A 107 3.92 23.73 29.77
C GLN A 107 4.19 24.27 31.19
N ASN A 108 4.19 23.40 32.20
CA ASN A 108 4.42 23.79 33.61
C ASN A 108 5.91 23.89 34.00
N MET A 109 6.83 23.58 33.06
CA MET A 109 8.27 23.50 33.32
C MET A 109 9.07 24.59 32.61
N VAL A 110 8.38 25.47 31.88
CA VAL A 110 8.98 26.54 31.07
C VAL A 110 8.43 27.90 31.52
N PRO A 111 9.10 29.02 31.20
CA PRO A 111 8.59 30.35 31.53
C PRO A 111 7.23 30.63 30.88
N VAL A 112 6.46 31.53 31.50
CA VAL A 112 5.07 31.86 31.09
C VAL A 112 4.94 32.18 29.61
N MET A 113 5.87 32.96 29.04
CA MET A 113 5.83 33.32 27.61
C MET A 113 5.92 32.10 26.69
N LEU A 114 6.82 31.16 27.00
CA LEU A 114 6.95 29.91 26.24
C LEU A 114 5.77 28.97 26.50
N ALA A 115 5.25 28.95 27.73
CA ALA A 115 4.06 28.17 28.09
C ALA A 115 2.81 28.61 27.30
N VAL A 116 2.67 29.91 27.03
CA VAL A 116 1.59 30.46 26.18
C VAL A 116 1.76 30.00 24.73
N GLU A 117 2.98 30.03 24.20
CA GLU A 117 3.23 29.57 22.85
C GLU A 117 3.00 28.06 22.69
N ILE A 118 3.47 27.25 23.65
CA ILE A 118 3.18 25.82 23.73
C ILE A 118 1.66 25.58 23.77
N SER A 119 0.90 26.39 24.54
CA SER A 119 -0.56 26.27 24.60
C SER A 119 -1.18 26.44 23.22
N ARG A 120 -0.78 27.49 22.48
CA ARG A 120 -1.29 27.75 21.13
C ARG A 120 -1.00 26.58 20.18
N ILE A 121 0.23 26.05 20.19
CA ILE A 121 0.58 24.88 19.37
C ILE A 121 -0.24 23.65 19.78
N THR A 122 -0.46 23.45 21.08
CA THR A 122 -1.25 22.33 21.60
C THR A 122 -2.72 22.44 21.19
N ASP A 123 -3.30 23.64 21.19
CA ASP A 123 -4.67 23.88 20.73
C ASP A 123 -4.81 23.60 19.23
N ASP A 124 -3.82 24.03 18.43
CA ASP A 124 -3.79 23.75 16.99
C ASP A 124 -3.63 22.25 16.69
N LEU A 125 -2.80 21.54 17.46
CA LEU A 125 -2.70 20.07 17.39
C LEU A 125 -4.04 19.40 17.69
N ARG A 126 -4.78 19.88 18.70
CA ARG A 126 -6.09 19.33 19.07
C ARG A 126 -7.18 19.65 18.05
N ALA A 127 -7.12 20.82 17.42
CA ALA A 127 -8.07 21.26 16.41
C ALA A 127 -7.85 20.59 15.04
N ALA A 128 -6.68 20.01 14.82
CA ALA A 128 -6.33 19.36 13.56
C ALA A 128 -7.31 18.21 13.23
N THR A 129 -7.94 18.31 12.07
CA THR A 129 -8.82 17.27 11.54
C THR A 129 -8.21 16.71 10.28
N PHE A 130 -8.16 15.38 10.20
CA PHE A 130 -7.67 14.67 9.02
C PHE A 130 -8.84 14.08 8.26
N VAL A 131 -8.76 14.15 6.94
CA VAL A 131 -9.76 13.60 6.02
C VAL A 131 -9.01 12.86 4.91
N LEU A 132 -9.49 11.65 4.59
CA LEU A 132 -9.00 10.88 3.46
C LEU A 132 -9.69 11.37 2.17
N ASP A 133 -8.95 11.38 1.07
CA ASP A 133 -9.52 11.76 -0.22
C ASP A 133 -10.48 10.67 -0.72
N ALA A 134 -11.69 11.07 -1.12
CA ALA A 134 -12.72 10.14 -1.57
C ALA A 134 -12.30 9.35 -2.81
N SER A 135 -11.49 9.94 -3.69
CA SER A 135 -10.96 9.26 -4.88
C SER A 135 -9.90 8.21 -4.51
N GLU A 136 -9.07 8.47 -3.50
CA GLU A 136 -8.10 7.52 -2.99
C GLU A 136 -8.79 6.36 -2.24
N GLU A 137 -9.89 6.65 -1.55
CA GLU A 137 -10.71 5.63 -0.88
C GLU A 137 -11.43 4.71 -1.88
N GLU A 138 -11.90 5.24 -3.01
CA GLU A 138 -12.46 4.46 -4.11
C GLU A 138 -11.43 3.45 -4.67
N VAL A 139 -10.18 3.89 -4.86
CA VAL A 139 -9.07 3.02 -5.28
C VAL A 139 -8.79 1.95 -4.23
N ALA A 140 -8.77 2.32 -2.94
CA ALA A 140 -8.52 1.38 -1.87
C ALA A 140 -9.58 0.26 -1.83
N LYS A 141 -10.86 0.61 -1.99
CA LYS A 141 -11.98 -0.35 -2.04
C LYS A 141 -11.82 -1.32 -3.21
N ALA A 142 -11.59 -0.81 -4.42
CA ALA A 142 -11.42 -1.64 -5.61
C ALA A 142 -10.25 -2.63 -5.49
N LEU A 143 -9.11 -2.18 -4.93
CA LEU A 143 -7.95 -3.05 -4.73
C LEU A 143 -8.14 -4.06 -3.57
N LEU A 144 -8.85 -3.68 -2.50
CA LEU A 144 -9.18 -4.60 -1.41
C LEU A 144 -10.13 -5.70 -1.86
N GLU A 145 -11.11 -5.39 -2.70
CA GLU A 145 -12.00 -6.40 -3.28
C GLU A 145 -11.22 -7.46 -4.06
N LEU A 146 -10.20 -7.06 -4.83
CA LEU A 146 -9.30 -8.01 -5.50
C LEU A 146 -8.51 -8.88 -4.52
N LEU A 147 -8.03 -8.31 -3.42
CA LEU A 147 -7.25 -9.02 -2.41
C LEU A 147 -8.09 -10.02 -1.59
N GLN A 148 -9.41 -9.77 -1.44
CA GLN A 148 -10.32 -10.59 -0.63
C GLN A 148 -11.02 -11.70 -1.43
N GLN A 149 -11.01 -11.64 -2.75
CA GLN A 149 -11.85 -12.49 -3.60
C GLN A 149 -11.16 -13.79 -4.01
N GLY A 150 -11.56 -14.88 -3.35
CA GLY A 150 -11.18 -16.25 -3.69
C GLY A 150 -12.07 -16.87 -4.79
N SER A 151 -11.44 -17.59 -5.72
CA SER A 151 -12.03 -18.52 -6.70
C SER A 151 -12.98 -17.90 -7.74
N PHE A 152 -12.42 -17.18 -8.70
CA PHE A 152 -13.10 -16.79 -9.95
C PHE A 152 -12.44 -17.47 -11.16
N SER A 153 -13.18 -17.61 -12.27
CA SER A 153 -12.58 -18.06 -13.53
C SER A 153 -11.51 -17.07 -14.01
N SER A 154 -10.47 -17.56 -14.67
CA SER A 154 -9.31 -16.76 -15.11
C SER A 154 -9.72 -15.49 -15.86
N ASP A 155 -10.66 -15.60 -16.80
CA ASP A 155 -11.09 -14.48 -17.66
C ASP A 155 -11.87 -13.41 -16.88
N SER A 156 -12.69 -13.83 -15.90
CA SER A 156 -13.45 -12.90 -15.06
C SER A 156 -12.57 -12.17 -14.05
N LEU A 157 -11.51 -12.82 -13.56
CA LEU A 157 -10.52 -12.23 -12.68
C LEU A 157 -9.67 -11.19 -13.42
N GLU A 158 -9.19 -11.52 -14.62
CA GLU A 158 -8.39 -10.60 -15.44
C GLU A 158 -9.12 -9.31 -15.77
N CYS A 159 -10.41 -9.38 -16.13
CA CYS A 159 -11.23 -8.19 -16.36
C CYS A 159 -11.34 -7.29 -15.12
N ARG A 160 -11.43 -7.87 -13.91
CA ARG A 160 -11.48 -7.11 -12.66
C ARG A 160 -10.14 -6.49 -12.30
N GLU A 161 -9.05 -7.25 -12.47
CA GLU A 161 -7.67 -6.75 -12.27
C GLU A 161 -7.40 -5.51 -13.13
N VAL A 162 -7.75 -5.58 -14.42
CA VAL A 162 -7.58 -4.48 -15.37
C VAL A 162 -8.40 -3.27 -14.95
N LYS A 163 -9.70 -3.45 -14.65
CA LYS A 163 -10.59 -2.36 -14.23
C LYS A 163 -10.11 -1.66 -12.96
N ALA A 164 -9.74 -2.41 -11.93
CA ALA A 164 -9.26 -1.84 -10.68
C ALA A 164 -7.92 -1.11 -10.88
N LEU A 165 -7.03 -1.65 -11.71
CA LEU A 165 -5.74 -1.03 -11.98
C LEU A 165 -5.89 0.24 -12.84
N GLN A 166 -6.82 0.29 -13.77
CA GLN A 166 -7.14 1.48 -14.55
C GLN A 166 -7.76 2.58 -13.70
N LEU A 167 -8.68 2.22 -12.81
CA LEU A 167 -9.21 3.13 -11.81
C LEU A 167 -8.08 3.69 -10.94
N ALA A 168 -7.20 2.82 -10.43
CA ALA A 168 -6.06 3.26 -9.63
C ALA A 168 -5.08 4.14 -10.43
N ALA A 169 -4.79 3.78 -11.68
CA ALA A 169 -3.87 4.52 -12.53
C ALA A 169 -4.38 5.91 -12.87
N SER A 170 -5.68 6.06 -13.13
CA SER A 170 -6.32 7.34 -13.43
C SER A 170 -6.41 8.24 -12.20
N ARG A 171 -6.84 7.70 -11.04
CA ARG A 171 -6.99 8.48 -9.79
C ARG A 171 -5.66 8.86 -9.14
N LEU A 172 -4.62 8.04 -9.29
CA LEU A 172 -3.33 8.25 -8.63
C LEU A 172 -2.24 8.78 -9.58
N ASP A 173 -2.58 9.19 -10.81
CA ASP A 173 -1.64 9.64 -11.83
C ASP A 173 -0.49 8.64 -12.09
N ILE A 174 -0.85 7.38 -12.34
CA ILE A 174 0.07 6.28 -12.72
C ILE A 174 -0.18 5.87 -14.18
N THR A 175 -0.50 6.86 -15.02
CA THR A 175 -0.90 6.66 -16.42
C THR A 175 0.27 6.62 -17.39
N SER A 176 1.36 7.35 -17.10
CA SER A 176 2.52 7.39 -17.99
C SER A 176 3.47 6.20 -17.81
N PRO A 177 4.18 5.75 -18.86
CA PRO A 177 5.20 4.70 -18.74
C PRO A 177 6.26 5.00 -17.68
N LYS A 178 6.65 6.28 -17.56
CA LYS A 178 7.58 6.76 -16.53
C LYS A 178 6.98 6.61 -15.13
N ALA A 179 5.72 6.98 -14.92
CA ALA A 179 5.03 6.84 -13.64
C ALA A 179 4.90 5.37 -13.21
N ILE A 180 4.55 4.48 -14.15
CA ILE A 180 4.48 3.03 -13.89
C ILE A 180 5.85 2.48 -13.47
N LEU A 181 6.94 2.88 -14.14
CA LEU A 181 8.30 2.46 -13.77
C LEU A 181 8.72 2.97 -12.39
N ILE A 182 8.41 4.23 -12.07
CA ILE A 182 8.66 4.81 -10.74
C ILE A 182 7.89 4.02 -9.69
N GLU A 183 6.62 3.72 -9.94
CA GLU A 183 5.77 2.97 -9.01
C GLU A 183 6.29 1.55 -8.77
N LYS A 184 6.64 0.81 -9.84
CA LYS A 184 7.28 -0.52 -9.73
C LYS A 184 8.56 -0.46 -8.88
N ARG A 185 9.37 0.58 -9.03
CA ARG A 185 10.60 0.77 -8.24
C ARG A 185 10.30 1.09 -6.78
N SER A 186 9.31 1.93 -6.51
CA SER A 186 8.87 2.25 -5.15
C SER A 186 8.35 1.01 -4.41
N ILE A 187 7.59 0.14 -5.07
CA ILE A 187 7.13 -1.13 -4.48
C ILE A 187 8.32 -2.03 -4.15
N LYS A 188 9.28 -2.21 -5.07
CA LYS A 188 10.50 -3.01 -4.81
C LYS A 188 11.30 -2.47 -3.61
N ARG A 189 11.54 -1.17 -3.56
CA ARG A 189 12.22 -0.53 -2.41
C ARG A 189 11.49 -0.76 -1.09
N LEU A 190 10.16 -0.77 -1.13
CA LEU A 190 9.36 -1.04 0.06
C LEU A 190 9.51 -2.51 0.50
N MET A 191 9.53 -3.45 -0.45
CA MET A 191 9.79 -4.86 -0.17
C MET A 191 11.17 -5.08 0.45
N ASP A 192 12.21 -4.38 -0.02
CA ASP A 192 13.57 -4.47 0.54
C ASP A 192 13.64 -3.98 2.01
N LYS A 193 12.73 -3.08 2.42
CA LYS A 193 12.63 -2.52 3.78
C LYS A 193 11.69 -3.34 4.70
N VAL A 194 10.96 -4.32 4.18
CA VAL A 194 10.02 -5.12 4.97
C VAL A 194 10.77 -6.15 5.80
N ARG A 195 10.53 -6.15 7.12
CA ARG A 195 11.04 -7.20 8.02
C ARG A 195 10.32 -8.51 7.74
N GLU A 196 11.00 -9.64 7.92
CA GLU A 196 10.44 -10.99 7.69
C GLU A 196 9.14 -11.28 8.48
N THR A 197 8.89 -10.55 9.56
CA THR A 197 7.70 -10.70 10.40
C THR A 197 6.41 -10.14 9.78
N ASP A 198 6.49 -9.27 8.76
CA ASP A 198 5.33 -8.60 8.16
C ASP A 198 4.87 -9.29 6.87
N ARG A 199 4.54 -10.58 6.99
CA ARG A 199 4.17 -11.45 5.85
C ARG A 199 2.97 -10.92 5.06
N SER A 200 2.01 -10.30 5.72
CA SER A 200 0.82 -9.72 5.07
C SER A 200 1.20 -8.52 4.19
N LYS A 201 2.01 -7.60 4.71
CA LYS A 201 2.54 -6.48 3.93
C LYS A 201 3.33 -6.96 2.72
N MET A 202 4.19 -7.97 2.89
CA MET A 202 4.96 -8.53 1.78
C MET A 202 4.05 -9.13 0.69
N LYS A 203 3.03 -9.91 1.07
CA LYS A 203 2.04 -10.47 0.14
C LYS A 203 1.32 -9.40 -0.68
N ILE A 204 0.88 -8.32 -0.03
CA ILE A 204 0.22 -7.19 -0.69
C ILE A 204 1.16 -6.55 -1.72
N LEU A 205 2.41 -6.27 -1.33
CA LEU A 205 3.38 -5.64 -2.23
C LEU A 205 3.72 -6.51 -3.44
N MET A 206 3.88 -7.82 -3.23
CA MET A 206 4.08 -8.77 -4.32
C MET A 206 2.91 -8.77 -5.30
N TYR A 207 1.68 -8.75 -4.78
CA TYR A 207 0.47 -8.70 -5.61
C TYR A 207 0.37 -7.40 -6.42
N LEU A 208 0.59 -6.24 -5.79
CA LEU A 208 0.62 -4.94 -6.48
C LEU A 208 1.68 -4.90 -7.58
N LEU A 209 2.87 -5.47 -7.33
CA LEU A 209 3.92 -5.57 -8.33
C LEU A 209 3.55 -6.49 -9.50
N TYR A 210 2.85 -7.59 -9.21
CA TYR A 210 2.33 -8.50 -10.22
C TYR A 210 1.30 -7.80 -11.12
N LEU A 211 0.33 -7.08 -10.55
CA LEU A 211 -0.67 -6.33 -11.31
C LEU A 211 -0.02 -5.35 -12.29
N LEU A 212 0.94 -4.56 -11.82
CA LEU A 212 1.68 -3.63 -12.66
C LEU A 212 2.53 -4.31 -13.73
N LYS A 213 3.00 -5.54 -13.53
CA LYS A 213 3.79 -6.27 -14.54
C LYS A 213 2.91 -6.91 -15.60
N LYS A 214 1.76 -7.45 -15.20
CA LYS A 214 0.84 -8.14 -16.11
C LYS A 214 0.12 -7.14 -17.03
N HIS A 215 -0.29 -6.00 -16.48
CA HIS A 215 -1.23 -5.08 -17.14
C HIS A 215 -0.64 -3.73 -17.54
N ASP A 216 0.69 -3.54 -17.50
CA ASP A 216 1.32 -2.24 -17.83
C ASP A 216 1.00 -1.74 -19.25
N LYS A 217 0.94 -2.63 -20.24
CA LYS A 217 0.60 -2.30 -21.62
C LYS A 217 -0.85 -1.83 -21.78
N LEU A 218 -1.77 -2.40 -20.99
CA LEU A 218 -3.20 -2.08 -21.05
C LEU A 218 -3.49 -0.71 -20.42
N ILE A 219 -2.74 -0.33 -19.38
CA ILE A 219 -2.81 1.02 -18.79
C ILE A 219 -2.43 2.10 -19.82
N ILE A 220 -1.48 1.81 -20.71
CA ILE A 220 -0.99 2.76 -21.72
C ILE A 220 -1.92 2.80 -22.95
N GLY A 221 -2.46 1.66 -23.37
CA GLY A 221 -3.24 1.53 -24.62
C GLY A 221 -4.61 2.23 -24.60
N GLU A 222 -5.33 2.20 -23.48
CA GLU A 222 -6.74 2.62 -23.44
C GLU A 222 -6.94 4.12 -23.23
N LEU A 223 -6.00 4.81 -22.55
CA LEU A 223 -6.03 6.27 -22.42
C LEU A 223 -5.77 6.99 -23.75
N THR A 224 -5.07 6.34 -24.69
CA THR A 224 -4.81 6.90 -26.02
C THR A 224 -6.02 6.71 -26.96
N GLY A 225 -6.90 5.75 -26.68
CA GLY A 225 -8.14 5.50 -27.42
C GLY A 225 -9.30 6.40 -27.00
N ASN A 226 -9.31 6.86 -25.74
CA ASN A 226 -10.46 7.58 -25.16
C ASN A 226 -10.45 9.10 -25.39
N VAL A 227 -9.46 9.64 -26.10
CA VAL A 227 -9.40 11.08 -26.49
C VAL A 227 -10.15 11.36 -27.81
N ARG A 228 -10.80 10.37 -28.43
CA ARG A 228 -11.34 10.51 -29.80
C ARG A 228 -12.80 10.12 -30.03
N ALA A 229 -13.64 9.98 -29.02
CA ALA A 229 -15.03 9.61 -29.29
C ALA A 229 -16.03 10.25 -28.34
N GLU A 230 -16.31 11.54 -28.55
CA GLU A 230 -17.65 12.13 -28.40
C GLU A 230 -17.79 13.31 -29.37
N GLU A 231 -17.92 13.05 -30.68
CA GLU A 231 -18.72 13.91 -31.57
C GLU A 231 -19.38 13.01 -32.64
N GLU A 232 -20.71 13.05 -32.65
CA GLU A 232 -21.61 12.32 -33.55
C GLU A 232 -21.49 12.81 -35.00
N GLY A 233 -21.74 11.93 -35.99
CA GLY A 233 -22.08 12.38 -37.34
C GLY A 233 -21.80 11.41 -38.51
N SER A 234 -22.76 10.54 -38.79
CA SER A 234 -23.28 10.17 -40.13
C SER A 234 -22.35 9.80 -41.32
N PHE A 235 -22.63 8.58 -41.83
CA PHE A 235 -22.77 8.19 -43.26
C PHE A 235 -21.54 8.05 -44.21
N SER A 236 -21.34 6.81 -44.69
CA SER A 236 -21.28 6.36 -46.11
C SER A 236 -20.13 5.40 -46.50
N VAL A 237 -20.54 4.18 -46.87
CA VAL A 237 -20.29 3.41 -48.11
C VAL A 237 -18.86 3.33 -48.73
N LEU A 238 -18.38 2.07 -48.79
CA LEU A 238 -17.52 1.34 -49.76
C LEU A 238 -16.26 2.01 -50.37
N ASN A 239 -15.11 1.32 -50.25
CA ASN A 239 -14.58 0.58 -51.40
C ASN A 239 -13.46 -0.43 -51.05
N GLN A 240 -13.50 -1.56 -51.76
CA GLN A 240 -12.45 -2.56 -51.87
C GLN A 240 -11.33 -2.05 -52.78
N SER A 241 -10.07 -2.41 -52.48
CA SER A 241 -9.09 -2.82 -53.50
C SER A 241 -7.90 -3.53 -52.85
N SER A 242 -7.68 -4.74 -53.30
CA SER A 242 -6.51 -5.60 -53.16
C SER A 242 -5.27 -5.04 -53.88
N GLU A 243 -4.06 -5.31 -53.36
CA GLU A 243 -3.02 -6.16 -53.99
C GLU A 243 -1.59 -5.97 -53.40
N ALA A 244 -0.93 -7.13 -53.24
CA ALA A 244 0.47 -7.46 -53.49
C ALA A 244 1.63 -6.92 -52.60
N GLU A 245 2.09 -7.83 -51.73
CA GLU A 245 3.46 -8.38 -51.60
C GLU A 245 4.71 -7.50 -51.87
N SER A 246 5.64 -7.52 -50.90
CA SER A 246 7.04 -7.83 -51.20
C SER A 246 7.74 -8.48 -50.00
N HIS A 247 8.61 -9.43 -50.32
CA HIS A 247 9.10 -10.52 -49.49
C HIS A 247 10.58 -10.29 -49.08
N VAL A 248 10.97 -10.88 -47.94
CA VAL A 248 12.33 -11.30 -47.53
C VAL A 248 13.29 -10.29 -46.87
N GLY A 249 13.71 -10.65 -45.65
CA GLY A 249 14.91 -10.15 -44.96
C GLY A 249 15.20 -10.95 -43.68
N TYR A 250 15.78 -12.15 -43.84
CA TYR A 250 16.16 -13.09 -42.78
C TYR A 250 17.20 -12.50 -41.81
N GLY A 251 17.04 -12.74 -40.50
CA GLY A 251 18.02 -12.42 -39.47
C GLY A 251 17.72 -13.19 -38.18
N LYS A 252 17.99 -14.50 -38.19
CA LYS A 252 17.80 -15.41 -37.06
C LYS A 252 19.12 -15.47 -36.27
N THR A 253 19.11 -15.02 -35.02
CA THR A 253 20.14 -15.39 -34.03
C THR A 253 19.44 -16.14 -32.90
N VAL A 254 19.70 -17.44 -32.84
CA VAL A 254 19.25 -18.37 -31.80
C VAL A 254 20.33 -18.41 -30.73
N ALA A 255 19.92 -18.24 -29.46
CA ALA A 255 20.25 -19.09 -28.31
C ALA A 255 20.37 -18.28 -26.99
N GLN A 256 19.25 -18.13 -26.30
CA GLN A 256 19.07 -18.59 -24.91
C GLN A 256 17.60 -18.40 -24.54
N ALA A 257 16.79 -19.34 -25.04
CA ALA A 257 15.50 -19.67 -24.44
C ALA A 257 15.72 -20.84 -23.48
N ASP A 258 14.78 -21.01 -22.54
CA ASP A 258 14.72 -21.94 -21.42
C ASP A 258 15.54 -21.47 -20.21
N ILE A 259 14.93 -20.93 -19.16
CA ILE A 259 13.83 -21.48 -18.36
C ILE A 259 12.95 -20.31 -17.90
N LEU A 260 11.64 -20.54 -17.71
CA LEU A 260 10.57 -19.66 -17.13
C LEU A 260 9.34 -19.43 -18.04
N SER A 261 9.15 -20.19 -19.12
CA SER A 261 7.86 -20.26 -19.83
C SER A 261 6.96 -21.39 -19.28
N SER A 262 6.67 -21.32 -17.98
CA SER A 262 5.43 -21.84 -17.40
C SER A 262 5.26 -21.10 -16.08
N ALA A 263 4.56 -19.97 -16.15
CA ALA A 263 4.28 -19.16 -14.96
C ALA A 263 3.16 -19.82 -14.15
N GLU A 264 3.46 -20.99 -13.59
CA GLU A 264 2.68 -21.58 -12.53
C GLU A 264 3.22 -21.12 -11.17
N PRO A 265 2.36 -21.01 -10.14
CA PRO A 265 2.80 -20.65 -8.79
C PRO A 265 3.84 -21.67 -8.28
N PRO A 266 4.83 -21.25 -7.44
CA PRO A 266 5.86 -22.14 -6.92
C PRO A 266 5.26 -23.40 -6.26
N GLU A 267 5.95 -24.52 -6.39
CA GLU A 267 5.46 -25.85 -6.00
C GLU A 267 5.09 -25.96 -4.51
N GLU A 268 5.73 -25.16 -3.66
CA GLU A 268 5.47 -25.01 -2.23
C GLU A 268 4.05 -24.49 -1.90
N PHE A 269 3.36 -23.90 -2.88
CA PHE A 269 1.98 -23.44 -2.74
C PHE A 269 0.96 -24.48 -3.18
N LYS A 270 1.40 -25.59 -3.76
CA LYS A 270 0.52 -26.62 -4.32
C LYS A 270 0.40 -27.79 -3.35
N CYS A 271 -0.81 -28.28 -3.16
CA CYS A 271 -1.06 -29.50 -2.40
C CYS A 271 -0.39 -30.68 -3.11
N PRO A 272 0.42 -31.52 -2.44
CA PRO A 272 1.14 -32.63 -3.06
C PRO A 272 0.23 -33.73 -3.63
N ILE A 273 -1.07 -33.70 -3.31
CA ILE A 273 -2.06 -34.66 -3.81
C ILE A 273 -2.84 -34.08 -4.99
N SER A 274 -3.20 -32.80 -4.94
CA SER A 274 -4.10 -32.18 -5.94
C SER A 274 -3.40 -31.25 -6.92
N LEU A 275 -2.13 -30.89 -6.67
CA LEU A 275 -1.35 -29.88 -7.41
C LEU A 275 -2.01 -28.50 -7.47
N ARG A 276 -3.02 -28.24 -6.61
CA ARG A 276 -3.76 -26.97 -6.51
C ARG A 276 -3.28 -26.12 -5.34
N MET A 277 -3.50 -24.81 -5.43
CA MET A 277 -3.05 -23.83 -4.43
C MET A 277 -3.69 -24.08 -3.05
N MET A 278 -2.86 -24.18 -1.99
CA MET A 278 -3.31 -24.38 -0.61
C MET A 278 -3.73 -23.06 0.06
N TYR A 279 -4.87 -23.06 0.77
CA TYR A 279 -5.36 -21.93 1.59
C TYR A 279 -5.36 -22.26 3.10
N ASP A 280 -5.30 -21.20 3.92
CA ASP A 280 -5.00 -21.14 5.38
C ASP A 280 -5.61 -22.27 6.25
N PRO A 281 -4.90 -22.78 7.28
CA PRO A 281 -5.33 -23.94 8.04
C PRO A 281 -6.49 -23.61 8.99
N VAL A 282 -7.54 -24.42 8.94
CA VAL A 282 -8.59 -24.42 9.97
C VAL A 282 -8.11 -25.24 11.16
N ILE A 283 -7.99 -24.61 12.33
CA ILE A 283 -7.73 -25.30 13.60
C ILE A 283 -9.07 -25.83 14.12
N ILE A 284 -9.22 -27.16 14.15
CA ILE A 284 -10.33 -27.80 14.86
C ILE A 284 -9.93 -28.06 16.32
N VAL A 285 -10.93 -28.11 17.20
CA VAL A 285 -10.82 -28.13 18.68
C VAL A 285 -9.99 -29.31 19.25
N SER A 286 -9.57 -30.26 18.41
CA SER A 286 -8.64 -31.35 18.77
C SER A 286 -7.14 -31.02 18.58
N GLY A 287 -6.79 -29.84 18.07
CA GLY A 287 -5.40 -29.44 17.82
C GLY A 287 -4.75 -30.05 16.57
N GLN A 288 -5.52 -30.74 15.72
CA GLN A 288 -5.06 -31.23 14.41
C GLN A 288 -5.52 -30.28 13.29
N THR A 289 -4.62 -29.93 12.38
CA THR A 289 -4.93 -29.14 11.17
C THR A 289 -5.43 -30.06 10.07
N MET A 290 -6.69 -29.92 9.67
CA MET A 290 -7.26 -30.65 8.53
C MET A 290 -7.55 -29.69 7.38
N TRP A 291 -7.10 -30.05 6.17
CA TRP A 291 -7.35 -29.31 4.94
C TRP A 291 -8.64 -29.82 4.31
N ILE A 292 -9.70 -29.00 4.30
CA ILE A 292 -11.00 -29.38 3.71
C ILE A 292 -10.96 -29.13 2.21
N ASN A 293 -11.07 -30.19 1.40
CA ASN A 293 -11.37 -30.08 -0.03
C ASN A 293 -12.89 -29.88 -0.21
N ALA A 294 -13.32 -28.69 -0.65
CA ALA A 294 -14.69 -28.46 -1.10
C ALA A 294 -14.83 -28.84 -2.59
N GLY A 295 -15.26 -30.08 -2.84
CA GLY A 295 -15.75 -30.57 -4.13
C GLY A 295 -16.77 -31.68 -3.86
N PRO A 296 -17.80 -31.86 -4.72
CA PRO A 296 -18.92 -32.75 -4.41
C PRO A 296 -18.44 -34.20 -4.52
N VAL A 297 -18.26 -34.87 -3.38
CA VAL A 297 -18.13 -36.32 -3.35
C VAL A 297 -19.55 -36.88 -3.33
N VAL A 298 -19.98 -37.44 -4.46
CA VAL A 298 -21.11 -38.35 -4.52
C VAL A 298 -20.73 -39.59 -3.69
N LEU A 299 -21.22 -39.65 -2.45
CA LEU A 299 -21.09 -40.84 -1.62
C LEU A 299 -22.17 -41.83 -2.04
N GLU A 300 -21.78 -42.77 -2.90
CA GLU A 300 -22.55 -43.99 -3.16
C GLU A 300 -22.59 -44.82 -1.87
N ALA A 301 -23.78 -45.01 -1.31
CA ALA A 301 -23.98 -45.71 -0.05
C ALA A 301 -23.80 -47.23 -0.21
N PRO A 302 -22.98 -47.91 0.61
CA PRO A 302 -22.97 -49.36 0.62
C PRO A 302 -24.15 -49.90 1.43
N ARG A 303 -24.99 -50.71 0.79
CA ARG A 303 -25.99 -51.57 1.45
C ARG A 303 -25.31 -52.41 2.54
N ARG A 304 -25.69 -52.22 3.81
CA ARG A 304 -25.50 -53.24 4.85
C ARG A 304 -26.79 -53.48 5.62
N ILE A 305 -27.06 -54.77 5.76
CA ILE A 305 -28.25 -55.43 6.23
C ILE A 305 -28.36 -55.26 7.75
N TYR A 306 -29.51 -54.79 8.24
CA TYR A 306 -29.87 -54.89 9.66
C TYR A 306 -30.31 -56.32 9.99
N LYS A 307 -29.60 -56.99 10.91
CA LYS A 307 -30.15 -58.08 11.73
C LYS A 307 -30.29 -57.54 13.15
N MET A 308 -31.52 -57.26 13.57
CA MET A 308 -31.91 -57.11 14.95
C MET A 308 -32.07 -58.49 15.60
N GLY A 309 -31.55 -58.65 16.81
CA GLY A 309 -31.88 -59.72 17.74
C GLY A 309 -31.75 -59.18 19.17
N PRO A 310 -32.63 -59.56 20.13
CA PRO A 310 -33.05 -58.66 21.20
C PRO A 310 -32.39 -58.93 22.57
N PHE A 311 -32.42 -57.87 23.39
CA PHE A 311 -32.65 -57.81 24.85
C PHE A 311 -32.14 -58.95 25.73
N VAL A 312 -31.25 -58.62 26.67
CA VAL A 312 -31.56 -58.49 28.12
C VAL A 312 -30.65 -57.39 28.70
#